data_AF-A0A1E5LFI8-F1
#
_entry.id   AF-A0A1E5LFI8-F1
#
_cell.length_a   1.000
_cell.length_b   1.000
_cell.length_c   1.000
_cell.angle_alpha   90.00
_cell.angle_beta   90.00
_cell.angle_gamma   90.00
#
_symmetry.space_group_name_H-M   'P 1'
#
loop_
_entity.id
_entity.type
_entity.pdbx_description
1 polymer ?
#
loop_
_entity_poly.entity_id
_entity_poly.type
_entity_poly.pdbx_seq_one_letter_code
_entity_poly.pdbx_strand_id
1 'polypeptide(L)'
;MDKQFGFNQQEQVEMSVKAAQKMVGAATMNMEPDALDAAQEALNNAKQQLQSIQTDPSSEAFIAQQQIFINRCQEQLSEALH
;
A
#
# COMPACT_ATOMS: atom_id res chain seq x y z
N MET A 1 24.25 22.73 -5.39
CA MET A 1 24.48 21.85 -4.23
C MET A 1 23.15 21.75 -3.52
N ASP A 2 22.37 20.68 -3.51
CA ASP A 2 22.45 19.34 -4.10
C ASP A 2 21.00 18.90 -4.37
N LYS A 3 20.75 18.36 -5.57
CA LYS A 3 19.43 17.85 -5.96
C LYS A 3 19.23 16.57 -5.16
N GLN A 4 18.46 16.65 -4.08
CA GLN A 4 18.19 15.55 -3.16
C GLN A 4 17.40 14.47 -3.91
N PHE A 5 18.10 13.51 -4.53
CA PHE A 5 17.56 12.30 -5.15
C PHE A 5 17.14 11.28 -4.08
N GLY A 6 16.46 11.73 -3.03
CA GLY A 6 15.77 10.87 -2.08
C GLY A 6 14.28 11.05 -2.32
N PHE A 7 13.57 9.98 -2.67
CA PHE A 7 12.11 10.01 -2.69
C PHE A 7 11.60 10.57 -1.35
N ASN A 8 10.69 11.53 -1.39
CA ASN A 8 9.98 11.97 -0.19
C ASN A 8 9.25 10.74 0.39
N GLN A 9 9.18 10.64 1.72
CA GLN A 9 8.46 9.58 2.44
C GLN A 9 7.04 9.31 1.89
N GLN A 10 6.31 10.36 1.46
CA GLN A 10 5.02 10.22 0.79
C GLN A 10 5.12 9.47 -0.54
N GLU A 11 6.11 9.75 -1.37
CA GLU A 11 6.30 9.06 -2.66
C GLU A 11 6.65 7.58 -2.46
N GLN A 12 7.42 7.25 -1.41
CA GLN A 12 7.75 5.87 -1.06
C GLN A 12 6.50 5.10 -0.63
N VAL A 13 5.65 5.71 0.22
CA VAL A 13 4.36 5.13 0.62
C VAL A 13 3.46 4.94 -0.59
N GLU A 14 3.32 5.94 -1.46
CA GLU A 14 2.47 5.84 -2.65
C GLU A 14 2.93 4.72 -3.58
N MET A 15 4.25 4.56 -3.76
CA MET A 15 4.82 3.48 -4.56
C MET A 15 4.54 2.10 -3.94
N SER A 16 4.71 1.97 -2.62
CA SER A 16 4.41 0.74 -1.89
C SER A 16 2.92 0.37 -1.97
N VAL A 17 2.02 1.34 -1.84
CA VAL A 17 0.57 1.12 -1.96
C VAL A 17 0.21 0.70 -3.38
N LYS A 18 0.77 1.35 -4.42
CA LYS A 18 0.56 0.96 -5.82
C LYS A 18 1.06 -0.45 -6.12
N ALA A 19 2.19 -0.85 -5.54
CA ALA A 19 2.71 -2.20 -5.68
C ALA A 19 1.75 -3.22 -5.04
N ALA A 20 1.31 -2.96 -3.80
CA ALA A 20 0.33 -3.80 -3.11
C ALA A 20 -0.98 -3.93 -3.91
N GLN A 21 -1.51 -2.83 -4.45
CA GLN A 21 -2.71 -2.86 -5.30
C GLN A 21 -2.57 -3.79 -6.52
N LYS A 22 -1.43 -3.74 -7.21
CA LYS A 22 -1.16 -4.62 -8.35
C LYS A 22 -1.06 -6.09 -7.94
N MET A 23 -0.36 -6.37 -6.84
CA MET A 23 -0.21 -7.72 -6.32
C MET A 23 -1.56 -8.29 -5.89
N VAL A 24 -2.37 -7.53 -5.16
CA VAL A 24 -3.72 -7.93 -4.75
C VAL A 24 -4.60 -8.20 -5.98
N GLY A 25 -4.62 -7.31 -6.96
CA GLY A 25 -5.39 -7.51 -8.19
C GLY A 25 -4.99 -8.79 -8.94
N ALA A 26 -3.69 -9.07 -9.08
CA ALA A 26 -3.21 -10.29 -9.72
C ALA A 26 -3.49 -11.55 -8.88
N ALA A 27 -3.25 -11.49 -7.58
CA ALA A 27 -3.43 -12.60 -6.66
C ALA A 27 -4.91 -13.01 -6.55
N THR A 28 -5.81 -12.04 -6.43
CA THR A 28 -7.26 -12.28 -6.38
C THR A 28 -7.81 -12.79 -7.72
N MET A 29 -7.26 -12.34 -8.84
CA MET A 29 -7.66 -12.84 -10.17
C MET A 29 -7.30 -14.32 -10.38
N ASN A 30 -6.12 -14.73 -9.90
CA ASN A 30 -5.62 -16.10 -10.11
C ASN A 30 -5.91 -17.04 -8.93
N MET A 31 -6.28 -16.49 -7.77
CA MET A 31 -6.50 -17.18 -6.49
C MET A 31 -5.34 -18.11 -6.08
N GLU A 32 -4.11 -17.76 -6.48
CA GLU A 32 -2.93 -18.54 -6.11
C GLU A 32 -2.56 -18.23 -4.64
N PRO A 33 -2.46 -19.25 -3.76
CA PRO A 33 -2.18 -19.05 -2.34
C PRO A 33 -0.90 -18.25 -2.08
N ASP A 34 0.22 -18.61 -2.74
CA ASP A 34 1.50 -17.93 -2.57
C ASP A 34 1.43 -16.46 -3.03
N ALA A 35 0.64 -16.17 -4.07
CA ALA A 35 0.43 -14.81 -4.53
C ALA A 35 -0.45 -14.00 -3.57
N LEU A 36 -1.46 -14.63 -2.95
CA LEU A 36 -2.32 -14.01 -1.93
C LEU A 36 -1.50 -13.66 -0.69
N ASP A 37 -0.62 -14.57 -0.25
CA ASP A 37 0.29 -14.34 0.88
C ASP A 37 1.27 -13.19 0.57
N ALA A 38 1.92 -13.21 -0.60
CA ALA A 38 2.82 -12.14 -1.01
C ALA A 38 2.10 -10.78 -1.12
N ALA A 39 0.86 -10.77 -1.63
CA ALA A 39 0.05 -9.56 -1.70
C ALA A 39 -0.33 -9.05 -0.30
N GLN A 40 -0.64 -9.95 0.64
CA GLN A 40 -0.92 -9.60 2.03
C GLN A 40 0.31 -9.01 2.74
N GLU A 41 1.50 -9.56 2.50
CA GLU A 41 2.76 -9.01 3.01
C GLU A 41 3.05 -7.62 2.44
N ALA A 42 2.91 -7.44 1.12
CA ALA A 42 3.11 -6.13 0.48
C ALA A 42 2.15 -5.07 1.04
N LEU A 43 0.90 -5.44 1.30
CA LEU A 43 -0.10 -4.56 1.91
C LEU A 43 0.25 -4.19 3.35
N ASN A 44 0.76 -5.14 4.14
CA ASN A 44 1.22 -4.89 5.50
C ASN A 44 2.44 -3.95 5.52
N ASN A 45 3.37 -4.11 4.59
CA ASN A 45 4.52 -3.22 4.44
C ASN A 45 4.08 -1.79 4.08
N ALA A 46 3.11 -1.65 3.16
CA ALA A 46 2.56 -0.36 2.78
C ALA A 46 1.88 0.35 3.97
N LYS A 47 1.15 -0.39 4.80
CA LYS A 47 0.55 0.12 6.04
C LYS A 47 1.58 0.65 7.02
N GLN A 48 2.63 -0.12 7.29
CA GLN A 48 3.68 0.29 8.21
C GLN A 48 4.39 1.56 7.73
N GLN A 49 4.67 1.65 6.43
CA GLN A 49 5.24 2.87 5.85
C GLN A 49 4.27 4.06 5.96
N LEU A 50 2.97 3.87 5.72
CA LEU A 50 1.98 4.93 5.87
C LEU A 50 1.92 5.47 7.31
N GLN A 51 1.99 4.57 8.31
CA GLN A 51 2.02 4.93 9.74
C GLN A 51 3.27 5.72 10.13
N SER A 52 4.34 5.66 9.34
CA SER A 52 5.56 6.42 9.60
C SER A 52 5.47 7.90 9.16
N ILE A 53 4.45 8.26 8.36
CA ILE A 53 4.24 9.65 7.94
C ILE A 53 3.74 10.47 9.11
N GLN A 54 4.43 11.57 9.37
CA GLN A 54 4.01 12.54 10.39
C GLN A 54 2.69 13.20 9.97
N THR A 55 1.70 13.16 10.86
CA THR A 55 0.40 13.78 10.61
C THR A 55 0.45 15.29 10.83
N ASP A 56 0.25 16.04 9.75
CA ASP A 56 -0.01 17.46 9.71
C ASP A 56 -1.08 17.79 8.65
N PRO A 57 -1.64 19.02 8.62
CA PRO A 57 -2.70 19.38 7.67
C PRO A 57 -2.32 19.23 6.18
N SER A 58 -1.03 19.26 5.84
CA SER A 58 -0.55 19.07 4.47
C SER A 58 -0.48 17.59 4.07
N SER A 59 -0.30 16.70 5.05
CA SER A 59 -0.24 15.24 4.87
C SER A 59 -1.60 14.54 5.01
N GLU A 60 -2.58 15.16 5.67
CA GLU A 60 -3.85 14.52 6.06
C GLU A 60 -4.61 13.95 4.84
N ALA A 61 -4.73 14.74 3.77
CA ALA A 61 -5.39 14.30 2.55
C ALA A 61 -4.67 13.11 1.88
N PHE A 62 -3.33 13.13 1.90
CA PHE A 62 -2.52 12.03 1.39
C PHE A 62 -2.76 10.77 2.22
N ILE A 63 -2.67 10.87 3.56
CA ILE A 63 -2.85 9.74 4.46
C ILE A 63 -4.24 9.12 4.29
N ALA A 64 -5.29 9.95 4.26
CA ALA A 64 -6.65 9.50 4.05
C ALA A 64 -6.82 8.75 2.73
N GLN A 65 -6.23 9.27 1.64
CA GLN A 65 -6.29 8.61 0.34
C GLN A 65 -5.59 7.24 0.35
N GLN A 66 -4.36 7.16 0.88
CA GLN A 66 -3.63 5.89 0.96
C GLN A 66 -4.36 4.88 1.85
N GLN A 67 -4.99 5.33 2.94
CA GLN A 67 -5.79 4.45 3.80
C GLN A 67 -7.00 3.85 3.07
N ILE A 68 -7.70 4.63 2.22
CA ILE A 68 -8.80 4.13 1.39
C ILE A 68 -8.32 3.02 0.46
N PHE A 69 -7.17 3.21 -0.20
CA PHE A 69 -6.59 2.21 -1.09
C PHE A 69 -6.20 0.94 -0.37
N ILE A 70 -5.55 1.08 0.79
CA ILE A 70 -5.16 -0.03 1.63
C ILE A 70 -6.39 -0.83 2.08
N ASN A 71 -7.44 -0.15 2.55
CA ASN A 71 -8.66 -0.81 3.03
C ASN A 71 -9.32 -1.63 1.92
N ARG A 72 -9.43 -1.09 0.70
CA ARG A 72 -9.98 -1.83 -0.46
C ARG A 72 -9.16 -3.09 -0.77
N CYS A 73 -7.83 -2.99 -0.73
CA CYS A 73 -6.97 -4.15 -0.93
C CYS A 73 -7.19 -5.22 0.15
N GLN A 74 -7.43 -4.83 1.39
CA GLN A 74 -7.73 -5.77 2.46
C GLN A 74 -9.07 -6.47 2.26
N GLU A 75 -10.10 -5.73 1.84
CA GLU A 75 -11.41 -6.30 1.52
C GLU A 75 -11.26 -7.36 0.42
N GLN A 76 -10.57 -7.04 -0.67
CA GLN A 76 -10.31 -7.97 -1.78
C GLN A 76 -9.57 -9.25 -1.35
N LEU A 77 -8.51 -9.12 -0.55
CA LEU A 77 -7.80 -10.29 -0.02
C LEU A 77 -8.67 -11.11 0.92
N SER A 78 -9.43 -10.46 1.79
CA SER A 78 -10.33 -11.13 2.73
C SER A 78 -11.43 -11.91 2.02
N GLU A 79 -11.92 -11.40 0.88
CA GLU A 79 -12.89 -12.09 0.03
C GLU A 79 -12.26 -13.28 -0.70
N ALA A 80 -11.02 -13.18 -1.18
CA ALA A 80 -10.36 -14.26 -1.91
C ALA A 80 -9.83 -15.39 -1.02
N LEU A 81 -9.57 -15.11 0.26
CA LEU A 81 -9.12 -16.08 1.27
C LEU A 81 -10.29 -16.81 1.98
N HIS A 82 -11.53 -16.35 1.77
CA HIS A 82 -12.75 -16.99 2.28
C HIS A 82 -13.33 -17.98 1.27
#